data_AF-A0A1H9K438-F1
#
_entry.id   AF-A0A1H9K438-F1
#
_cell.length_a   1.000
_cell.length_b   1.000
_cell.length_c   1.000
_cell.angle_alpha   90.00
_cell.angle_beta   90.00
_cell.angle_gamma   90.00
#
_symmetry.space_group_name_H-M   'P 1'
#
loop_
_entity.id
_entity.type
_entity.pdbx_description
1 polymer ?
#
loop_
_entity_poly.entity_id
_entity_poly.type
_entity_poly.pdbx_seq_one_letter_code
_entity_poly.pdbx_strand_id
1 'polypeptide(L)'
;MKKNEDYLAEYLIILIALIVVIILLVAVIADSYQTNGDLTNSFKLVTSEDYVCAYILEGKRIPDKEVEAKEMAEVVETFKDGYINDYMTPYEKEVAIHDYLTANTIYGDATRIILMEHEAYGVLVNHKGVCEGYAKAFNLMCTCCGVESIEIDGVATSAHAWNMVKLDGEWYHVDVTWDDPTVAGNDKICSGYERHKYLNVTDDYLLSQGRTWDQTIYPACTGTKYRYEEGYAYER
;
A
#
# COMPACT_ATOMS: atom_id res chain seq x y z
N MET A 1 -29.13 44.03 16.55
CA MET A 1 -28.06 43.84 17.54
C MET A 1 -28.07 42.47 18.21
N LYS A 2 -29.23 41.85 18.55
CA LYS A 2 -29.27 40.51 19.20
C LYS A 2 -28.59 39.35 18.45
N LYS A 3 -28.64 39.29 17.11
CA LYS A 3 -28.05 38.17 16.35
C LYS A 3 -26.53 38.02 16.48
N ASN A 4 -25.78 39.11 16.71
CA ASN A 4 -24.31 39.03 16.79
C ASN A 4 -23.81 38.51 18.14
N GLU A 5 -24.61 38.63 19.21
CA GLU A 5 -24.24 38.10 20.54
C GLU A 5 -24.39 36.58 20.57
N ASP A 6 -25.38 36.01 19.86
CA ASP A 6 -25.59 34.57 19.77
C ASP A 6 -24.46 33.86 19.01
N TYR A 7 -23.94 34.44 17.92
CA TYR A 7 -22.79 33.87 17.19
C TYR A 7 -21.51 33.89 18.04
N LEU A 8 -21.28 34.95 18.81
CA LEU A 8 -20.11 35.02 19.70
C LEU A 8 -20.19 33.97 20.81
N ALA A 9 -21.39 33.67 21.31
CA ALA A 9 -21.62 32.61 22.29
C ALA A 9 -21.36 31.21 21.68
N GLU A 10 -21.83 30.94 20.47
CA GLU A 10 -21.57 29.67 19.77
C GLU A 10 -20.07 29.46 19.47
N TYR A 11 -19.38 30.50 18.97
CA TYR A 11 -17.94 30.44 18.74
C TYR A 11 -17.15 30.21 20.03
N LEU A 12 -17.56 30.86 21.13
CA LEU A 12 -16.93 30.67 22.43
C LEU A 12 -17.13 29.24 22.95
N ILE A 13 -18.31 28.65 22.75
CA ILE A 13 -18.60 27.25 23.12
C ILE A 13 -17.73 26.28 22.30
N ILE A 14 -17.61 26.49 20.99
CA ILE A 14 -16.76 25.66 20.12
C ILE A 14 -15.28 25.78 20.52
N LEU A 15 -14.82 27.00 20.80
CA LEU A 15 -13.43 27.24 21.24
C LEU A 15 -13.14 26.56 22.58
N ILE A 16 -14.06 26.64 23.54
CA ILE A 16 -13.94 25.95 24.83
C ILE A 16 -13.91 24.44 24.63
N ALA A 17 -14.77 23.89 23.77
CA ALA A 17 -14.79 22.45 23.46
C ALA A 17 -13.46 21.98 22.84
N LEU A 18 -12.90 22.74 21.90
CA LEU A 18 -11.59 22.47 21.31
C LEU A 18 -10.46 22.53 22.35
N ILE A 19 -10.46 23.53 23.23
CA ILE A 19 -9.49 23.65 24.31
C ILE A 19 -9.58 22.45 25.27
N VAL A 20 -10.80 22.01 25.61
CA VAL A 20 -11.00 20.82 26.47
C VAL A 20 -10.47 19.55 25.79
N VAL A 21 -10.73 19.36 24.49
CA VAL A 21 -10.18 18.22 23.72
C VAL A 21 -8.65 18.26 23.69
N ILE A 22 -8.05 19.43 23.48
CA ILE A 22 -6.59 19.60 23.50
C ILE A 22 -6.03 19.31 24.89
N ILE A 23 -6.67 19.79 25.97
CA ILE A 23 -6.25 19.50 27.35
C ILE A 23 -6.33 18.01 27.65
N LEU A 24 -7.39 17.32 27.19
CA LEU A 24 -7.54 15.88 27.37
C LEU A 24 -6.47 15.11 26.58
N LEU A 25 -6.18 15.51 25.34
CA LEU A 25 -5.09 14.95 24.54
C LEU A 25 -3.73 15.15 25.25
N VAL A 26 -3.46 16.36 25.73
CA VAL A 26 -2.23 16.67 26.48
C VAL A 26 -2.15 15.87 27.77
N ALA A 27 -3.26 15.64 28.47
CA ALA A 27 -3.30 14.83 29.69
C ALA A 27 -3.05 13.35 29.41
N VAL A 28 -3.64 12.79 28.35
CA VAL A 28 -3.36 11.42 27.87
C VAL A 28 -1.88 11.28 27.49
N ILE A 29 -1.34 12.29 26.81
CA ILE A 29 0.09 12.35 26.48
C ILE A 29 0.92 12.43 27.77
N ALA A 30 0.59 13.29 28.73
CA ALA A 30 1.37 13.48 29.97
C ALA A 30 1.34 12.25 30.90
N ASP A 31 0.20 11.55 30.99
CA ASP A 31 0.07 10.31 31.77
C ASP A 31 0.90 9.17 31.14
N SER A 32 1.03 9.18 29.80
CA SER A 32 1.94 8.27 29.09
C SER A 32 3.43 8.57 29.33
N TYR A 33 3.79 9.83 29.66
CA TYR A 33 5.16 10.23 29.98
C TYR A 33 5.57 9.82 31.40
N GLN A 34 4.67 9.88 32.38
CA GLN A 34 5.03 9.52 33.77
C GLN A 34 5.19 8.01 33.98
N THR A 35 4.61 7.18 33.11
CA THR A 35 4.64 5.72 33.23
C THR A 35 5.81 5.04 32.51
N ASN A 36 6.51 5.73 31.59
CA ASN A 36 7.54 5.12 30.73
C ASN A 36 8.87 5.89 30.79
N GLY A 37 9.70 5.57 31.79
CA GLY A 37 11.05 6.11 31.96
C GLY A 37 12.11 5.53 31.02
N ASP A 38 11.83 5.37 29.72
CA ASP A 38 12.85 5.00 28.72
C ASP A 38 12.52 5.58 27.34
N LEU A 39 13.17 6.71 27.01
CA LEU A 39 12.92 7.53 25.82
C LEU A 39 13.71 7.07 24.58
N THR A 40 13.85 5.75 24.36
CA THR A 40 14.48 5.21 23.13
C THR A 40 13.56 4.34 22.29
N ASN A 41 12.38 3.96 22.79
CA ASN A 41 11.34 3.40 21.92
C ASN A 41 10.52 4.53 21.30
N SER A 42 10.87 4.90 20.07
CA SER A 42 9.92 5.56 19.17
C SER A 42 8.61 4.78 19.22
N PHE A 43 7.49 5.43 19.55
CA PHE A 43 6.16 4.87 19.34
C PHE A 43 6.02 4.54 17.85
N LYS A 44 6.38 3.33 17.43
CA LYS A 44 6.03 2.84 16.09
C LYS A 44 4.53 2.58 16.15
N LEU A 45 3.77 3.36 15.40
CA LEU A 45 2.36 3.05 15.18
C LEU A 45 2.33 1.69 14.47
N VAL A 46 1.72 0.69 15.11
CA VAL A 46 1.55 -0.64 14.51
C VAL A 46 0.34 -0.57 13.59
N THR A 47 0.53 -0.86 12.31
CA THR A 47 -0.54 -0.84 11.30
C THR A 47 -1.24 -2.20 11.20
N SER A 48 -2.36 -2.24 10.46
CA SER A 48 -3.05 -3.50 10.16
C SER A 48 -2.15 -4.45 9.36
N GLU A 49 -1.34 -3.93 8.44
CA GLU A 49 -0.34 -4.68 7.67
C GLU A 49 0.76 -5.27 8.56
N ASP A 50 1.25 -4.51 9.55
CA ASP A 50 2.23 -5.03 10.54
C ASP A 50 1.65 -6.25 11.29
N TYR A 51 0.36 -6.23 11.66
CA TYR A 51 -0.29 -7.38 12.31
C TYR A 51 -0.42 -8.58 11.38
N VAL A 52 -0.78 -8.36 10.11
CA VAL A 52 -0.87 -9.43 9.10
C VAL A 52 0.50 -10.08 8.91
N CYS A 53 1.55 -9.28 8.69
CA CYS A 53 2.92 -9.78 8.55
C CYS A 53 3.37 -10.59 9.78
N ALA A 54 3.16 -10.06 10.98
CA ALA A 54 3.50 -10.74 12.23
C ALA A 54 2.76 -12.08 12.38
N TYR A 55 1.49 -12.14 11.98
CA TYR A 55 0.71 -13.37 11.99
C TYR A 55 1.22 -14.39 10.97
N ILE A 56 1.37 -13.98 9.71
CA ILE A 56 1.77 -14.88 8.60
C ILE A 56 3.21 -15.38 8.74
N LEU A 57 4.14 -14.51 9.14
CA LEU A 57 5.58 -14.82 9.15
C LEU A 57 6.06 -15.40 10.48
N GLU A 58 5.40 -15.03 11.59
CA GLU A 58 5.87 -15.40 12.93
C GLU A 58 4.84 -16.21 13.74
N GLY A 59 3.63 -16.43 13.22
CA GLY A 59 2.55 -17.13 13.93
C GLY A 59 1.98 -16.34 15.12
N LYS A 60 2.19 -15.02 15.17
CA LYS A 60 1.69 -14.16 16.25
C LYS A 60 0.18 -13.96 16.13
N ARG A 61 -0.54 -13.99 17.25
CA ARG A 61 -1.98 -13.74 17.27
C ARG A 61 -2.31 -12.28 16.89
N ILE A 62 -3.25 -12.09 15.97
CA ILE A 62 -3.87 -10.78 15.69
C ILE A 62 -4.83 -10.41 16.83
N PRO A 63 -4.72 -9.22 17.46
CA PRO A 63 -5.61 -8.82 18.55
C PRO A 63 -7.09 -8.76 18.11
N ASP A 64 -8.02 -8.99 19.04
CA ASP A 64 -9.42 -9.18 18.66
C ASP A 64 -10.09 -7.97 18.01
N LYS A 65 -9.66 -6.78 18.42
CA LYS A 65 -10.13 -5.50 17.91
C LYS A 65 -9.64 -5.17 16.49
N GLU A 66 -8.61 -5.86 16.00
CA GLU A 66 -8.01 -5.58 14.68
C GLU A 66 -8.74 -6.37 13.60
N VAL A 67 -9.98 -5.97 13.31
CA VAL A 67 -10.86 -6.67 12.35
C VAL A 67 -10.30 -6.62 10.93
N GLU A 68 -9.84 -5.46 10.48
CA GLU A 68 -9.27 -5.28 9.14
C GLU A 68 -8.04 -6.17 8.92
N ALA A 69 -7.15 -6.27 9.92
CA ALA A 69 -5.99 -7.14 9.86
C ALA A 69 -6.38 -8.63 9.78
N LYS A 70 -7.44 -9.06 10.47
CA LYS A 70 -7.92 -10.45 10.39
C LYS A 70 -8.46 -10.78 8.99
N GLU A 71 -9.24 -9.89 8.41
CA GLU A 71 -9.81 -10.08 7.07
C GLU A 71 -8.72 -10.04 6.00
N MET A 72 -7.75 -9.13 6.10
CA MET A 72 -6.59 -9.14 5.21
C MET A 72 -5.73 -10.39 5.37
N ALA A 73 -5.54 -10.89 6.60
CA ALA A 73 -4.81 -12.13 6.84
C ALA A 73 -5.48 -13.32 6.16
N GLU A 74 -6.81 -13.44 6.23
CA GLU A 74 -7.57 -14.50 5.55
C GLU A 74 -7.38 -14.45 4.02
N VAL A 75 -7.40 -13.25 3.43
CA VAL A 75 -7.13 -13.06 1.99
C VAL A 75 -5.69 -13.48 1.64
N VAL A 76 -4.71 -13.06 2.44
CA VAL A 76 -3.29 -13.39 2.22
C VAL A 76 -3.02 -14.88 2.38
N GLU A 77 -3.62 -15.56 3.37
CA GLU A 77 -3.54 -17.02 3.53
C GLU A 77 -4.14 -17.74 2.33
N THR A 78 -5.36 -17.36 1.94
CA THR A 78 -6.06 -17.96 0.79
C THR A 78 -5.26 -17.80 -0.49
N PHE A 79 -4.65 -16.62 -0.70
CA PHE A 79 -3.76 -16.39 -1.83
C PHE A 79 -2.53 -17.29 -1.77
N LYS A 80 -1.84 -17.35 -0.63
CA LYS A 80 -0.63 -18.18 -0.48
C LYS A 80 -0.93 -19.65 -0.75
N ASP A 81 -2.01 -20.18 -0.21
CA ASP A 81 -2.41 -21.58 -0.39
C ASP A 81 -2.79 -21.91 -1.85
N GLY A 82 -3.37 -20.93 -2.57
CA GLY A 82 -3.84 -21.12 -3.95
C GLY A 82 -2.78 -20.86 -5.03
N TYR A 83 -1.83 -19.96 -4.77
CA TYR A 83 -0.97 -19.38 -5.82
C TYR A 83 0.53 -19.45 -5.51
N ILE A 84 0.94 -19.74 -4.27
CA ILE A 84 2.34 -19.72 -3.86
C ILE A 84 2.78 -21.12 -3.40
N ASN A 85 3.98 -21.53 -3.78
CA ASN A 85 4.61 -22.74 -3.25
C ASN A 85 6.11 -22.53 -2.98
N ASP A 86 6.70 -23.45 -2.21
CA ASP A 86 8.08 -23.36 -1.72
C ASP A 86 9.15 -23.45 -2.82
N TYR A 87 8.80 -23.92 -4.01
CA TYR A 87 9.73 -24.06 -5.14
C TYR A 87 9.77 -22.83 -6.04
N MET A 88 8.86 -21.87 -5.83
CA MET A 88 8.82 -20.63 -6.62
C MET A 88 9.96 -19.69 -6.22
N THR A 89 10.63 -19.16 -7.23
CA THR A 89 11.57 -18.06 -7.12
C THR A 89 10.86 -16.78 -6.64
N PRO A 90 11.59 -15.81 -6.07
CA PRO A 90 11.01 -14.51 -5.72
C PRO A 90 10.30 -13.82 -6.90
N TYR A 91 10.85 -13.95 -8.11
CA TYR A 91 10.24 -13.43 -9.34
C TYR A 91 8.90 -14.11 -9.67
N GLU A 92 8.82 -15.43 -9.60
CA GLU A 92 7.54 -16.13 -9.85
C GLU A 92 6.48 -15.77 -8.82
N LYS A 93 6.87 -15.58 -7.55
CA LYS A 93 5.95 -15.12 -6.49
C LYS A 93 5.47 -13.70 -6.74
N GLU A 94 6.38 -12.79 -7.12
CA GLU A 94 6.05 -11.42 -7.49
C GLU A 94 5.04 -11.38 -8.64
N VAL A 95 5.28 -12.12 -9.73
CA VAL A 95 4.36 -12.22 -10.87
C VAL A 95 2.99 -12.72 -10.43
N ALA A 96 2.94 -13.77 -9.58
CA ALA A 96 1.67 -14.30 -9.06
C ALA A 96 0.90 -13.27 -8.22
N ILE A 97 1.60 -12.50 -7.37
CA ILE A 97 1.02 -11.42 -6.56
C ILE A 97 0.47 -10.31 -7.47
N HIS A 98 1.29 -9.84 -8.41
CA HIS A 98 0.93 -8.83 -9.40
C HIS A 98 -0.34 -9.21 -10.17
N ASP A 99 -0.36 -10.43 -10.73
CA ASP A 99 -1.48 -10.95 -11.52
C ASP A 99 -2.76 -11.08 -10.69
N TYR A 100 -2.62 -11.51 -9.44
CA TYR A 100 -3.75 -11.63 -8.53
C TYR A 100 -4.40 -10.27 -8.25
N LEU A 101 -3.60 -9.24 -7.95
CA LEU A 101 -4.12 -7.90 -7.67
C LEU A 101 -4.82 -7.30 -8.90
N THR A 102 -4.17 -7.30 -10.06
CA THR A 102 -4.76 -6.78 -11.30
C THR A 102 -5.99 -7.56 -11.76
N ALA A 103 -6.12 -8.85 -11.37
CA ALA A 103 -7.30 -9.65 -11.68
C ALA A 103 -8.46 -9.44 -10.70
N ASN A 104 -8.18 -9.18 -9.42
CA ASN A 104 -9.20 -9.17 -8.36
C ASN A 104 -9.61 -7.77 -7.89
N THR A 105 -8.88 -6.72 -8.28
CA THR A 105 -9.20 -5.34 -7.87
C THR A 105 -9.66 -4.52 -9.07
N ILE A 106 -10.39 -3.44 -8.82
CA ILE A 106 -10.78 -2.43 -9.81
C ILE A 106 -10.27 -1.08 -9.32
N TYR A 107 -9.76 -0.27 -10.24
CA TYR A 107 -9.31 1.07 -9.89
C TYR A 107 -10.46 1.95 -9.40
N GLY A 108 -10.22 2.60 -8.26
CA GLY A 108 -11.12 3.49 -7.57
C GLY A 108 -11.22 4.88 -8.20
N ASP A 109 -12.04 5.73 -7.61
CA ASP A 109 -12.16 7.13 -8.06
C ASP A 109 -11.24 7.99 -7.21
N ALA A 110 -10.02 8.22 -7.72
CA ALA A 110 -9.02 9.05 -7.05
C ALA A 110 -9.44 10.52 -6.87
N THR A 111 -10.57 10.97 -7.45
CA THR A 111 -11.12 12.32 -7.19
C THR A 111 -11.93 12.39 -5.89
N ARG A 112 -12.28 11.24 -5.30
CA ARG A 112 -13.02 11.14 -4.05
C ARG A 112 -12.10 10.63 -2.96
N ILE A 113 -12.08 11.33 -1.83
CA ILE A 113 -11.33 10.87 -0.65
C ILE A 113 -12.13 9.75 0.02
N ILE A 114 -11.94 8.53 -0.47
CA ILE A 114 -12.43 7.31 0.17
C ILE A 114 -11.22 6.68 0.85
N LEU A 115 -11.04 6.96 2.14
CA LEU A 115 -9.83 6.60 2.89
C LEU A 115 -9.44 5.12 2.72
N MET A 116 -10.41 4.21 2.75
CA MET A 116 -10.16 2.77 2.56
C MET A 116 -9.56 2.42 1.19
N GLU A 117 -9.82 3.19 0.12
CA GLU A 117 -9.24 2.93 -1.20
C GLU A 117 -7.74 3.24 -1.25
N HIS A 118 -7.22 3.99 -0.27
CA HIS A 118 -5.80 4.29 -0.09
C HIS A 118 -5.08 3.28 0.83
N GLU A 119 -5.78 2.28 1.36
CA GLU A 119 -5.22 1.25 2.23
C GLU A 119 -5.18 -0.11 1.55
N ALA A 120 -4.29 -1.00 2.00
CA ALA A 120 -4.22 -2.38 1.50
C ALA A 120 -5.58 -3.09 1.63
N TYR A 121 -6.34 -2.76 2.68
CA TYR A 121 -7.68 -3.30 2.94
C TYR A 121 -8.65 -3.04 1.78
N GLY A 122 -8.65 -1.83 1.21
CA GLY A 122 -9.51 -1.52 0.07
C GLY A 122 -9.24 -2.41 -1.13
N VAL A 123 -7.96 -2.65 -1.42
CA VAL A 123 -7.52 -3.46 -2.55
C VAL A 123 -7.78 -4.95 -2.32
N LEU A 124 -7.41 -5.48 -1.15
CA LEU A 124 -7.46 -6.91 -0.84
C LEU A 124 -8.86 -7.41 -0.50
N VAL A 125 -9.60 -6.65 0.31
CA VAL A 125 -10.89 -7.08 0.87
C VAL A 125 -12.06 -6.45 0.10
N ASN A 126 -12.01 -5.14 -0.15
CA ASN A 126 -13.09 -4.45 -0.87
C ASN A 126 -12.97 -4.55 -2.40
N HIS A 127 -11.88 -5.12 -2.91
CA HIS A 127 -11.59 -5.24 -4.34
C HIS A 127 -11.64 -3.91 -5.10
N LYS A 128 -11.34 -2.80 -4.40
CA LYS A 128 -11.36 -1.45 -4.96
C LYS A 128 -10.36 -0.54 -4.26
N GLY A 129 -9.45 0.05 -5.01
CA GLY A 129 -8.42 0.94 -4.46
C GLY A 129 -7.83 1.91 -5.47
N VAL A 130 -7.03 2.83 -4.99
CA VAL A 130 -6.22 3.76 -5.80
C VAL A 130 -4.73 3.44 -5.64
N CYS A 131 -3.86 4.18 -6.32
CA CYS A 131 -2.43 3.88 -6.40
C CYS A 131 -1.75 3.52 -5.06
N GLU A 132 -2.03 4.27 -4.00
CA GLU A 132 -1.51 4.02 -2.65
C GLU A 132 -2.01 2.68 -2.08
N GLY A 133 -3.30 2.36 -2.22
CA GLY A 133 -3.85 1.09 -1.77
C GLY A 133 -3.25 -0.10 -2.52
N TYR A 134 -3.00 0.04 -3.83
CA TYR A 134 -2.33 -1.00 -4.63
C TYR A 134 -0.88 -1.19 -4.17
N ALA A 135 -0.16 -0.09 -3.93
CA ALA A 135 1.22 -0.13 -3.50
C ALA A 135 1.38 -0.80 -2.11
N LYS A 136 0.50 -0.46 -1.17
CA LYS A 136 0.45 -1.09 0.16
C LYS A 136 0.08 -2.57 0.09
N ALA A 137 -0.94 -2.93 -0.69
CA ALA A 137 -1.38 -4.31 -0.83
C ALA A 137 -0.29 -5.20 -1.46
N PHE A 138 0.35 -4.71 -2.52
CA PHE A 138 1.46 -5.41 -3.17
C PHE A 138 2.65 -5.58 -2.22
N ASN A 139 3.03 -4.53 -1.50
CA ASN A 139 4.11 -4.58 -0.51
C ASN A 139 3.81 -5.57 0.64
N LEU A 140 2.59 -5.57 1.16
CA LEU A 140 2.13 -6.52 2.17
C LEU A 140 2.24 -7.96 1.67
N MET A 141 1.68 -8.26 0.48
CA MET A 141 1.71 -9.61 -0.08
C MET A 141 3.14 -10.08 -0.39
N CYS A 142 4.00 -9.19 -0.93
CA CYS A 142 5.43 -9.48 -1.14
C CYS A 142 6.12 -9.84 0.17
N THR A 143 5.95 -9.02 1.20
CA THR A 143 6.52 -9.25 2.53
C THR A 143 6.07 -10.59 3.10
N CYS A 144 4.77 -10.89 3.05
CA CYS A 144 4.20 -12.16 3.50
C CYS A 144 4.66 -13.38 2.69
N CYS A 145 5.14 -13.19 1.46
CA CYS A 145 5.65 -14.24 0.58
C CYS A 145 7.19 -14.34 0.53
N GLY A 146 7.89 -13.50 1.30
CA GLY A 146 9.35 -13.46 1.37
C GLY A 146 10.01 -12.80 0.15
N VAL A 147 9.32 -11.88 -0.50
CA VAL A 147 9.84 -11.04 -1.59
C VAL A 147 10.17 -9.66 -1.01
N GLU A 148 11.42 -9.22 -1.15
CA GLU A 148 11.87 -7.91 -0.66
C GLU A 148 11.33 -6.82 -1.59
N SER A 149 10.47 -5.95 -1.04
CA SER A 149 9.91 -4.81 -1.74
C SER A 149 9.77 -3.61 -0.82
N ILE A 150 9.60 -2.43 -1.44
CA ILE A 150 9.33 -1.17 -0.76
C ILE A 150 8.23 -0.42 -1.51
N GLU A 151 7.37 0.27 -0.77
CA GLU A 151 6.47 1.30 -1.29
C GLU A 151 7.25 2.59 -1.51
N ILE A 152 6.96 3.28 -2.61
CA ILE A 152 7.57 4.57 -2.94
C ILE A 152 6.51 5.57 -3.40
N ASP A 153 6.69 6.81 -2.96
CA ASP A 153 5.91 7.96 -3.40
C ASP A 153 6.65 8.76 -4.48
N GLY A 154 5.88 9.26 -5.44
CA GLY A 154 6.39 10.15 -6.46
C GLY A 154 5.29 10.87 -7.20
N VAL A 155 5.58 11.19 -8.46
CA VAL A 155 4.70 11.92 -9.35
C VAL A 155 4.67 11.23 -10.71
N ALA A 156 3.48 11.11 -11.28
CA ALA A 156 3.23 10.79 -12.68
C ALA A 156 2.41 11.95 -13.29
N THR A 157 1.15 11.71 -13.70
CA THR A 157 0.22 12.81 -14.07
C THR A 157 -0.21 13.64 -12.84
N SER A 158 -0.21 13.01 -11.67
CA SER A 158 -0.47 13.58 -10.35
C SER A 158 0.45 12.91 -9.32
N ALA A 159 0.28 13.22 -8.03
CA ALA A 159 0.84 12.38 -6.97
C ALA A 159 0.47 10.91 -7.23
N HIS A 160 1.44 10.01 -7.10
CA HIS A 160 1.31 8.60 -7.43
C HIS A 160 2.21 7.76 -6.54
N ALA A 161 1.74 6.58 -6.16
CA ALA A 161 2.47 5.61 -5.36
C ALA A 161 2.59 4.28 -6.13
N TRP A 162 3.75 3.63 -6.01
CA TRP A 162 4.03 2.32 -6.60
C TRP A 162 5.12 1.61 -5.79
N ASN A 163 5.71 0.54 -6.32
CA ASN A 163 6.69 -0.26 -5.58
C ASN A 163 8.05 -0.36 -6.30
N MET A 164 9.08 -0.65 -5.50
CA MET A 164 10.31 -1.26 -5.99
C MET A 164 10.44 -2.67 -5.40
N VAL A 165 10.92 -3.62 -6.19
CA VAL A 165 11.13 -5.03 -5.80
C VAL A 165 12.59 -5.39 -6.07
N LYS A 166 13.15 -6.20 -5.19
CA LYS A 166 14.53 -6.69 -5.33
C LYS A 166 14.55 -8.17 -5.71
N LEU A 167 15.13 -8.46 -6.87
CA LEU A 167 15.22 -9.80 -7.44
C LEU A 167 16.69 -10.07 -7.77
N ASP A 168 17.22 -11.18 -7.26
CA ASP A 168 18.64 -11.55 -7.43
C ASP A 168 19.65 -10.42 -7.09
N GLY A 169 19.28 -9.55 -6.14
CA GLY A 169 20.14 -8.46 -5.69
C GLY A 169 20.05 -7.17 -6.52
N GLU A 170 19.27 -7.15 -7.60
CA GLU A 170 18.98 -5.96 -8.38
C GLU A 170 17.59 -5.41 -8.05
N TRP A 171 17.45 -4.09 -8.10
CA TRP A 171 16.17 -3.41 -7.88
C TRP A 171 15.45 -3.15 -9.20
N TYR A 172 14.14 -3.22 -9.14
CA TYR A 172 13.22 -3.05 -10.24
C TYR A 172 12.02 -2.23 -9.78
N HIS A 173 11.47 -1.40 -10.65
CA HIS A 173 10.17 -0.79 -10.40
C HIS A 173 9.02 -1.71 -10.80
N VAL A 174 7.94 -1.65 -10.03
CA VAL A 174 6.68 -2.32 -10.29
C VAL A 174 5.53 -1.35 -10.06
N ASP A 175 4.66 -1.17 -11.05
CA ASP A 175 3.42 -0.40 -10.91
C ASP A 175 2.19 -1.21 -11.29
N VAL A 176 1.67 -1.93 -10.28
CA VAL A 176 0.45 -2.75 -10.37
C VAL A 176 -0.76 -1.92 -10.81
N THR A 177 -0.80 -0.64 -10.43
CA THR A 177 -1.93 0.23 -10.76
C THR A 177 -1.97 0.47 -12.26
N TRP A 178 -0.85 0.87 -12.86
CA TRP A 178 -0.82 1.18 -14.30
C TRP A 178 -0.84 -0.06 -15.19
N ASP A 179 -0.60 -1.24 -14.63
CA ASP A 179 -0.81 -2.53 -15.27
C ASP A 179 -2.24 -3.08 -15.08
N ASP A 180 -3.09 -2.42 -14.28
CA ASP A 180 -4.51 -2.73 -14.17
C ASP A 180 -5.30 -2.12 -15.36
N PRO A 181 -5.95 -2.94 -16.21
CA PRO A 181 -6.64 -2.45 -17.39
C PRO A 181 -7.85 -1.54 -17.07
N THR A 182 -8.40 -1.64 -15.86
CA THR A 182 -9.54 -0.81 -15.43
C THR A 182 -9.17 0.66 -15.24
N VAL A 183 -7.88 0.99 -15.07
CA VAL A 183 -7.40 2.39 -14.99
C VAL A 183 -7.73 3.17 -16.27
N ALA A 184 -7.66 2.53 -17.43
CA ALA A 184 -8.01 3.14 -18.71
C ALA A 184 -9.52 3.12 -19.00
N GLY A 185 -10.35 2.69 -18.04
CA GLY A 185 -11.79 2.51 -18.21
C GLY A 185 -12.15 1.31 -19.09
N ASN A 186 -11.21 0.38 -19.30
CA ASN A 186 -11.46 -0.84 -20.06
C ASN A 186 -12.06 -1.94 -19.16
N ASP A 187 -12.82 -2.85 -19.78
CA ASP A 187 -13.17 -4.12 -19.15
C ASP A 187 -11.88 -4.94 -18.89
N LYS A 188 -11.88 -5.88 -17.93
CA LYS A 188 -10.71 -6.71 -17.54
C LYS A 188 -10.18 -7.68 -18.63
N ILE A 189 -10.45 -7.41 -19.91
CA ILE A 189 -10.17 -8.26 -21.07
C ILE A 189 -8.70 -8.14 -21.56
N CYS A 190 -7.89 -7.25 -20.99
CA CYS A 190 -6.46 -7.21 -21.32
C CYS A 190 -5.73 -8.44 -20.78
N SER A 191 -4.75 -8.94 -21.53
CA SER A 191 -3.89 -10.07 -21.14
C SER A 191 -2.48 -9.90 -21.70
N GLY A 192 -1.50 -10.60 -21.13
CA GLY A 192 -0.11 -10.55 -21.58
C GLY A 192 0.58 -9.22 -21.26
N TYR A 193 1.37 -8.72 -22.22
CA TYR A 193 2.24 -7.54 -22.05
C TYR A 193 1.50 -6.28 -21.60
N GLU A 194 0.27 -6.04 -22.05
CA GLU A 194 -0.51 -4.86 -21.65
C GLU A 194 -0.86 -4.84 -20.16
N ARG A 195 -0.77 -5.99 -19.47
CA ARG A 195 -0.93 -6.11 -18.02
C ARG A 195 0.39 -6.25 -17.27
N HIS A 196 1.52 -6.03 -17.92
CA HIS A 196 2.84 -6.20 -17.32
C HIS A 196 3.84 -5.15 -17.82
N LYS A 197 3.33 -4.09 -18.43
CA LYS A 197 4.12 -3.04 -19.07
C LYS A 197 4.98 -2.28 -18.05
N TYR A 198 4.55 -2.25 -16.80
CA TYR A 198 5.25 -1.64 -15.68
C TYR A 198 5.75 -2.66 -14.67
N LEU A 199 5.79 -3.96 -15.01
CA LEU A 199 6.41 -5.00 -14.22
C LEU A 199 7.91 -5.09 -14.52
N ASN A 200 8.71 -4.86 -13.48
CA ASN A 200 10.16 -4.97 -13.47
C ASN A 200 10.90 -4.06 -14.44
N VAL A 201 10.61 -2.76 -14.35
CA VAL A 201 11.20 -1.74 -15.23
C VAL A 201 12.29 -0.93 -14.53
N THR A 202 13.15 -0.29 -15.34
CA THR A 202 14.28 0.50 -14.86
C THR A 202 13.90 1.94 -14.50
N ASP A 203 14.78 2.63 -13.76
CA ASP A 203 14.67 4.07 -13.51
C ASP A 203 14.52 4.84 -14.83
N ASP A 204 15.40 4.57 -15.80
CA ASP A 204 15.41 5.21 -17.12
C ASP A 204 14.06 5.06 -17.84
N TYR A 205 13.42 3.89 -17.72
CA TYR A 205 12.12 3.67 -18.32
C TYR A 205 11.05 4.53 -17.65
N LEU A 206 10.94 4.51 -16.31
CA LEU A 206 9.94 5.32 -15.61
C LEU A 206 10.15 6.82 -15.84
N LEU A 207 11.40 7.30 -15.82
CA LEU A 207 11.75 8.68 -16.15
C LEU A 207 11.31 9.04 -17.57
N SER A 208 11.53 8.14 -18.55
CA SER A 208 11.08 8.35 -19.94
C SER A 208 9.55 8.42 -20.07
N GLN A 209 8.81 7.77 -19.15
CA GLN A 209 7.35 7.84 -19.06
C GLN A 209 6.86 9.05 -18.24
N GLY A 210 7.76 9.94 -17.84
CA GLY A 210 7.43 11.19 -17.13
C GLY A 210 7.23 11.04 -15.62
N ARG A 211 7.70 9.94 -15.02
CA ARG A 211 7.63 9.75 -13.56
C ARG A 211 8.82 10.36 -12.86
N THR A 212 8.61 10.83 -11.64
CA THR A 212 9.69 11.35 -10.78
C THR A 212 9.49 10.92 -9.33
N TRP A 213 10.58 10.63 -8.63
CA TRP A 213 10.63 10.28 -7.20
C TRP A 213 11.96 10.76 -6.61
N ASP A 214 12.12 10.68 -5.30
CA ASP A 214 13.38 11.03 -4.64
C ASP A 214 14.42 9.90 -4.80
N GLN A 215 15.23 10.00 -5.86
CA GLN A 215 16.33 9.07 -6.15
C GLN A 215 17.48 9.12 -5.12
N THR A 216 17.46 10.06 -4.16
CA THR A 216 18.51 10.15 -3.13
C THR A 216 18.25 9.26 -1.92
N ILE A 217 17.00 8.84 -1.72
CA ILE A 217 16.58 8.01 -0.58
C ILE A 217 16.17 6.58 -0.98
N TYR A 218 15.85 6.36 -2.26
CA TYR A 218 15.47 5.06 -2.78
C TYR A 218 16.61 4.41 -3.59
N PRO A 219 16.69 3.06 -3.63
CA PRO A 219 17.69 2.36 -4.43
C PRO A 219 17.48 2.60 -5.93
N ALA A 220 18.57 2.57 -6.70
CA ALA A 220 18.50 2.68 -8.16
C ALA A 220 17.99 1.37 -8.78
N CYS A 221 16.97 1.46 -9.64
CA CYS A 221 16.45 0.32 -10.39
C CYS A 221 17.18 0.18 -11.74
N THR A 222 18.31 -0.53 -11.72
CA THR A 222 19.12 -0.82 -12.92
C THR A 222 18.90 -2.23 -13.48
N GLY A 223 18.11 -3.06 -12.80
CA GLY A 223 17.88 -4.44 -13.19
C GLY A 223 17.14 -4.55 -14.53
N THR A 224 17.55 -5.49 -15.37
CA THR A 224 16.90 -5.74 -16.67
C THR A 224 16.51 -7.19 -16.91
N LYS A 225 17.04 -8.12 -16.11
CA LYS A 225 16.84 -9.58 -16.28
C LYS A 225 15.37 -10.00 -16.20
N TYR A 226 14.62 -9.40 -15.28
CA TYR A 226 13.23 -9.78 -14.96
C TYR A 226 12.17 -8.89 -15.59
N ARG A 227 12.58 -7.98 -16.47
CA ARG A 227 11.65 -7.11 -17.20
C ARG A 227 10.69 -7.96 -18.02
N TYR A 228 9.40 -7.66 -17.92
CA TYR A 228 8.42 -8.30 -18.78
C TYR A 228 8.50 -7.70 -20.20
N GLU A 229 8.72 -8.55 -21.21
CA GLU A 229 8.88 -8.13 -22.60
C GLU A 229 7.70 -8.57 -23.48
N GLU A 230 7.44 -7.77 -24.52
CA GLU A 230 6.41 -8.06 -25.52
C GLU A 230 6.73 -9.39 -26.23
N GLY A 231 5.86 -10.40 -26.08
CA GLY A 231 6.02 -11.73 -26.68
C GLY A 231 6.19 -12.88 -25.70
N TYR A 232 6.37 -12.62 -24.40
CA TYR A 232 6.34 -13.65 -23.36
C TYR A 232 4.90 -13.88 -22.85
N ALA A 233 4.07 -14.55 -23.65
CA ALA A 233 2.87 -15.18 -23.08
C ALA A 233 3.31 -16.50 -22.44
N TYR A 234 3.39 -16.55 -21.11
CA TYR A 234 3.38 -17.84 -20.42
C TYR A 234 2.03 -18.49 -20.72
N GLU A 235 2.02 -19.49 -21.60
CA GLU A 235 0.90 -20.41 -21.74
C GLU A 235 0.69 -21.05 -20.36
N ARG A 236 -0.43 -20.74 -19.72
CA ARG A 236 -0.86 -21.37 -18.46
C ARG A 236 -1.25 -22.82 -18.69
#